data_AF-A0A1S0UGJ6-F1
#
_entry.id   AF-A0A1S0UGJ6-F1
#
_cell.length_a   1.000
_cell.length_b   1.000
_cell.length_c   1.000
_cell.angle_alpha   90.00
_cell.angle_beta   90.00
_cell.angle_gamma   90.00
#
_symmetry.space_group_name_H-M   'P 1'
#
loop_
_entity.id
_entity.type
_entity.pdbx_description
1 polymer ?
#
loop_
_entity_poly.entity_id
_entity_poly.type
_entity_poly.pdbx_seq_one_letter_code
_entity_poly.pdbx_strand_id
1 'polypeptide(L)'
;MNEEKETMVEVDDDLSFVNQWVDKLSHGKSFTLFVESFRPEMNCEDRVRRENALKRICLVVSKLPRGYPWELSQVELLMNFFLKNYDNFDTPNYFILTALKRLLMNDLHVGSNYIQLFVDILFRRGQVQICAQKERFLFYQILDILLSKYSKELSTNTHFVSYFISSISGERDPRCLILVFVSFVLSANISALVRNFPRNLFDVHASDLFDVVACYYPIEFNHNSKERTEITKELLVSGCESCLLIDEEFAPFVFELIVEKLTDVEYSMDTKLEVCSFLAKACTVFSCYQLLNHIDQLCAGIRSVLFNLPKSTHDDYIPEPISAAISSMLKALDESNIKVPILRLCFSED
;
A
#
# COMPACT_ATOMS: atom_id res chain seq x y z
N MET A 1 26.61 3.39 -29.48
CA MET A 1 26.69 4.46 -30.50
C MET A 1 25.67 4.35 -31.63
N ASN A 2 25.47 3.20 -32.31
CA ASN A 2 24.36 3.05 -33.28
C ASN A 2 23.02 2.76 -32.58
N GLU A 3 22.98 1.83 -31.61
CA GLU A 3 21.75 1.52 -30.85
C GLU A 3 21.22 2.74 -30.07
N GLU A 4 22.10 3.55 -29.46
CA GLU A 4 21.73 4.79 -28.76
C GLU A 4 21.19 5.88 -29.70
N LYS A 5 21.66 5.91 -30.95
CA LYS A 5 21.12 6.83 -31.97
C LYS A 5 19.76 6.37 -32.48
N GLU A 6 19.59 5.08 -32.72
CA GLU A 6 18.30 4.49 -33.13
C GLU A 6 17.25 4.66 -32.02
N THR A 7 17.60 4.40 -30.75
CA THR A 7 16.68 4.65 -29.62
C THR A 7 16.35 6.13 -29.44
N MET A 8 17.30 7.05 -29.60
CA MET A 8 16.98 8.49 -29.52
C MET A 8 16.06 8.97 -30.66
N VAL A 9 16.23 8.46 -31.88
CA VAL A 9 15.37 8.80 -33.03
C VAL A 9 13.96 8.22 -32.85
N GLU A 10 13.86 6.98 -32.37
CA GLU A 10 12.57 6.32 -32.12
C GLU A 10 11.77 7.02 -30.99
N VAL A 11 12.48 7.52 -29.95
CA VAL A 11 11.87 8.30 -28.87
C VAL A 11 11.36 9.67 -29.36
N ASP A 12 12.06 10.32 -30.28
CA ASP A 12 11.67 11.62 -30.84
C ASP A 12 10.47 11.51 -31.79
N ASP A 13 10.45 10.47 -32.63
CA ASP A 13 9.32 10.17 -33.52
C ASP A 13 8.04 9.82 -32.74
N ASP A 14 8.15 8.98 -31.70
CA ASP A 14 7.03 8.67 -30.81
C ASP A 14 6.52 9.93 -30.11
N LEU A 15 7.41 10.82 -29.67
CA LEU A 15 7.03 12.05 -28.99
C LEU A 15 6.28 13.01 -29.91
N SER A 16 6.79 13.21 -31.13
CA SER A 16 6.14 14.04 -32.16
C SER A 16 4.75 13.50 -32.51
N PHE A 17 4.64 12.20 -32.77
CA PHE A 17 3.38 11.54 -33.06
C PHE A 17 2.37 11.71 -31.93
N VAL A 18 2.79 11.46 -30.68
CA VAL A 18 1.92 11.53 -29.51
C VAL A 18 1.41 12.96 -29.33
N ASN A 19 2.28 13.97 -29.43
CA ASN A 19 1.90 15.37 -29.27
C ASN A 19 0.87 15.79 -30.35
N GLN A 20 1.05 15.39 -31.60
CA GLN A 20 0.10 15.68 -32.67
C GLN A 20 -1.27 15.07 -32.43
N TRP A 21 -1.35 13.84 -31.91
CA TRP A 21 -2.64 13.20 -31.65
C TRP A 21 -3.32 13.71 -30.40
N VAL A 22 -2.56 14.01 -29.34
CA VAL A 22 -3.08 14.68 -28.15
C VAL A 22 -3.71 16.03 -28.54
N ASP A 23 -3.03 16.81 -29.38
CA ASP A 23 -3.54 18.08 -29.90
C ASP A 23 -4.84 17.89 -30.71
N LYS A 24 -4.84 16.98 -31.69
CA LYS A 24 -6.03 16.68 -32.51
C LYS A 24 -7.23 16.28 -31.65
N LEU A 25 -7.03 15.32 -30.73
CA LEU A 25 -8.10 14.83 -29.85
C LEU A 25 -8.61 15.93 -28.92
N SER A 26 -7.72 16.77 -28.39
CA SER A 26 -8.09 17.90 -27.52
C SER A 26 -8.92 18.95 -28.27
N HIS A 27 -8.74 19.08 -29.58
CA HIS A 27 -9.52 19.96 -30.46
C HIS A 27 -10.72 19.26 -31.14
N GLY A 28 -11.20 18.15 -30.57
CA GLY A 28 -12.46 17.52 -30.97
C GLY A 28 -12.36 16.53 -32.13
N LYS A 29 -11.16 16.09 -32.52
CA LYS A 29 -11.08 14.90 -33.40
C LYS A 29 -11.74 13.70 -32.73
N SER A 30 -12.43 12.91 -33.54
CA SER A 30 -13.04 11.65 -33.09
C SER A 30 -11.99 10.68 -32.55
N PHE A 31 -12.25 10.16 -31.35
CA PHE A 31 -11.44 9.12 -30.72
C PHE A 31 -11.50 7.80 -31.50
N THR A 32 -12.63 7.50 -32.15
CA THR A 32 -12.77 6.33 -33.03
C THR A 32 -11.80 6.40 -34.19
N LEU A 33 -11.65 7.57 -34.85
CA LEU A 33 -10.66 7.75 -35.92
C LEU A 33 -9.22 7.56 -35.43
N PHE A 34 -8.94 7.93 -34.19
CA PHE A 34 -7.64 7.69 -33.58
C PHE A 34 -7.36 6.18 -33.43
N VAL A 35 -8.28 5.43 -32.83
CA VAL A 35 -8.11 3.97 -32.66
C VAL A 35 -8.06 3.25 -34.02
N GLU A 36 -8.91 3.64 -34.97
CA GLU A 36 -8.92 3.06 -36.32
C GLU A 36 -7.62 3.29 -37.08
N SER A 37 -6.92 4.39 -36.82
CA SER A 37 -5.66 4.70 -37.50
C SER A 37 -4.55 3.68 -37.21
N PHE A 38 -4.65 2.91 -36.11
CA PHE A 38 -3.71 1.85 -35.74
C PHE A 38 -4.12 0.45 -36.17
N ARG A 39 -5.28 0.29 -36.82
CA ARG A 39 -5.76 -1.02 -37.26
C ARG A 39 -4.74 -1.79 -38.11
N PRO A 40 -4.01 -1.17 -39.08
CA PRO A 40 -3.01 -1.88 -39.87
C PRO A 40 -1.87 -2.47 -39.01
N GLU A 41 -1.35 -1.68 -38.07
CA GLU A 41 -0.23 -2.08 -37.22
C GLU A 41 -0.66 -3.10 -36.17
N MET A 42 -1.84 -2.94 -35.57
CA MET A 42 -2.39 -3.88 -34.59
C MET A 42 -2.73 -5.25 -35.20
N ASN A 43 -3.03 -5.31 -36.50
CA ASN A 43 -3.30 -6.56 -37.23
C ASN A 43 -2.05 -7.13 -37.92
N CYS A 44 -0.88 -6.50 -37.76
CA CYS A 44 0.36 -7.00 -38.35
C CYS A 44 0.78 -8.32 -37.71
N GLU A 45 1.34 -9.26 -38.47
CA GLU A 45 1.90 -10.52 -37.92
C GLU A 45 3.14 -10.27 -37.04
N ASP A 46 3.85 -9.18 -37.29
CA ASP A 46 5.02 -8.76 -36.51
C ASP A 46 4.61 -8.29 -35.11
N ARG A 47 5.08 -9.03 -34.10
CA ARG A 47 4.84 -8.76 -32.67
C ARG A 47 5.35 -7.38 -32.26
N VAL A 48 6.54 -6.99 -32.69
CA VAL A 48 7.17 -5.72 -32.30
C VAL A 48 6.36 -4.54 -32.83
N ARG A 49 5.87 -4.64 -34.07
CA ARG A 49 4.99 -3.62 -34.66
C ARG A 49 3.68 -3.47 -33.89
N ARG A 50 3.06 -4.59 -33.47
CA ARG A 50 1.84 -4.55 -32.64
C ARG A 50 2.10 -3.90 -31.27
N GLU A 51 3.20 -4.26 -30.62
CA GLU A 51 3.59 -3.70 -29.33
C GLU A 51 3.88 -2.20 -29.41
N ASN A 52 4.60 -1.76 -30.45
CA ASN A 52 4.87 -0.34 -30.70
C ASN A 52 3.59 0.46 -31.00
N ALA A 53 2.65 -0.10 -31.77
CA ALA A 53 1.34 0.51 -31.99
C ALA A 53 0.57 0.66 -30.67
N LEU A 54 0.50 -0.40 -29.87
CA LEU A 54 -0.17 -0.39 -28.57
C LEU A 54 0.48 0.61 -27.60
N LYS A 55 1.81 0.68 -27.56
CA LYS A 55 2.58 1.68 -26.79
C LYS A 55 2.18 3.09 -27.18
N ARG A 56 2.11 3.42 -28.47
CA ARG A 56 1.69 4.74 -28.96
C ARG A 56 0.27 5.09 -28.55
N ILE A 57 -0.66 4.13 -28.64
CA ILE A 57 -2.05 4.31 -28.19
C ILE A 57 -2.07 4.64 -26.68
N CYS A 58 -1.34 3.88 -25.87
CA CYS A 58 -1.24 4.11 -24.43
C CYS A 58 -0.65 5.49 -24.11
N LEU A 59 0.40 5.90 -24.82
CA LEU A 59 1.06 7.20 -24.63
C LEU A 59 0.12 8.37 -24.93
N VAL A 60 -0.66 8.31 -26.02
CA VAL A 60 -1.63 9.35 -26.35
C VAL A 60 -2.69 9.46 -25.25
N VAL A 61 -3.31 8.34 -24.85
CA VAL A 61 -4.32 8.32 -23.78
C VAL A 61 -3.76 8.89 -22.48
N SER A 62 -2.54 8.49 -22.12
CA SER A 62 -1.86 8.93 -20.90
C SER A 62 -1.53 10.42 -20.88
N LYS A 63 -1.29 11.04 -22.05
CA LYS A 63 -0.93 12.45 -22.19
C LYS A 63 -2.10 13.40 -22.48
N LEU A 64 -3.34 12.89 -22.62
CA LEU A 64 -4.51 13.76 -22.76
C LEU A 64 -4.66 14.71 -21.56
N PRO A 65 -5.07 15.98 -21.77
CA PRO A 65 -5.19 16.97 -20.70
C PRO A 65 -6.06 16.53 -19.53
N ARG A 66 -5.77 16.99 -18.30
CA ARG A 66 -6.54 16.61 -17.09
C ARG A 66 -8.04 16.81 -17.26
N GLY A 67 -8.46 17.92 -17.87
CA GLY A 67 -9.86 18.26 -18.17
C GLY A 67 -10.37 17.75 -19.53
N TYR A 68 -9.78 16.71 -20.12
CA TYR A 68 -10.28 16.13 -21.36
C TYR A 68 -11.73 15.64 -21.17
N PRO A 69 -12.68 16.03 -22.04
CA PRO A 69 -14.11 15.72 -21.90
C PRO A 69 -14.39 14.27 -22.32
N TRP A 70 -14.02 13.32 -21.47
CA TRP A 70 -14.29 11.90 -21.71
C TRP A 70 -15.79 11.62 -21.83
N GLU A 71 -16.15 10.71 -22.73
CA GLU A 71 -17.47 10.07 -22.75
C GLU A 71 -17.37 8.68 -22.13
N LEU A 72 -18.40 8.25 -21.39
CA LEU A 72 -18.39 6.95 -20.68
C LEU A 72 -18.15 5.77 -21.64
N SER A 73 -18.80 5.77 -22.79
CA SER A 73 -18.62 4.75 -23.83
C SER A 73 -17.18 4.66 -24.33
N GLN A 74 -16.47 5.79 -24.43
CA GLN A 74 -15.07 5.83 -24.85
C GLN A 74 -14.16 5.23 -23.77
N VAL A 75 -14.40 5.59 -22.51
CA VAL A 75 -13.63 5.07 -21.37
C VAL A 75 -13.79 3.55 -21.25
N GLU A 76 -15.02 3.06 -21.32
CA GLU A 76 -15.33 1.63 -21.26
C GLU A 76 -14.74 0.85 -22.44
N LEU A 77 -14.83 1.40 -23.65
CA LEU A 77 -14.23 0.81 -24.85
C LEU A 77 -12.71 0.70 -24.72
N LEU A 78 -12.05 1.78 -24.31
CA LEU A 78 -10.60 1.82 -24.13
C LEU A 78 -10.12 0.90 -23.02
N MET A 79 -10.84 0.89 -21.89
CA MET A 79 -10.54 0.01 -20.78
C MET A 79 -10.60 -1.45 -21.25
N ASN A 80 -11.68 -1.86 -21.92
CA ASN A 80 -11.79 -3.21 -22.46
C ASN A 80 -10.72 -3.52 -23.52
N PHE A 81 -10.38 -2.54 -24.38
CA PHE A 81 -9.31 -2.70 -25.36
C PHE A 81 -7.96 -2.96 -24.69
N PHE A 82 -7.56 -2.14 -23.71
CA PHE A 82 -6.29 -2.32 -23.01
C PHE A 82 -6.24 -3.60 -22.19
N LEU A 83 -7.34 -3.95 -21.52
CA LEU A 83 -7.45 -5.19 -20.77
C LEU A 83 -7.33 -6.44 -21.66
N LYS A 84 -7.93 -6.43 -22.87
CA LYS A 84 -7.79 -7.52 -23.84
C LYS A 84 -6.38 -7.65 -24.43
N ASN A 85 -5.64 -6.56 -24.46
CA ASN A 85 -4.27 -6.52 -24.97
C ASN A 85 -3.23 -6.52 -23.84
N TYR A 86 -3.65 -6.76 -22.59
CA TYR A 86 -2.77 -6.72 -21.42
C TYR A 86 -1.62 -7.74 -21.55
N ASP A 87 -1.95 -8.93 -22.05
CA ASP A 87 -1.03 -10.05 -22.23
C ASP A 87 -0.20 -9.98 -23.52
N ASN A 88 -0.35 -8.92 -24.34
CA ASN A 88 0.48 -8.79 -25.53
C ASN A 88 1.96 -8.54 -25.18
N PHE A 89 2.22 -8.08 -23.96
CA PHE A 89 3.56 -7.94 -23.39
C PHE A 89 3.87 -9.16 -22.51
N ASP A 90 5.14 -9.60 -22.50
CA ASP A 90 5.57 -10.76 -21.69
C ASP A 90 5.46 -10.50 -20.18
N THR A 91 5.44 -9.22 -19.78
CA THR A 91 5.31 -8.78 -18.39
C THR A 91 4.30 -7.63 -18.28
N PRO A 92 3.72 -7.38 -17.09
CA PRO A 92 2.89 -6.19 -16.86
C PRO A 92 3.55 -4.93 -17.40
N ASN A 93 2.88 -4.26 -18.33
CA ASN A 93 3.48 -3.19 -19.09
C ASN A 93 3.15 -1.82 -18.50
N TYR A 94 4.19 -1.03 -18.21
CA TYR A 94 4.08 0.34 -17.69
C TYR A 94 3.11 1.23 -18.49
N PHE A 95 3.13 1.18 -19.82
CA PHE A 95 2.29 2.04 -20.65
C PHE A 95 0.82 1.67 -20.54
N ILE A 96 0.49 0.38 -20.55
CA ILE A 96 -0.89 -0.08 -20.34
C ILE A 96 -1.38 0.32 -18.95
N LEU A 97 -0.59 0.06 -17.90
CA LEU A 97 -0.95 0.43 -16.52
C LEU A 97 -1.16 1.94 -16.38
N THR A 98 -0.32 2.76 -17.02
CA THR A 98 -0.47 4.22 -17.02
C THR A 98 -1.76 4.66 -17.71
N ALA A 99 -2.08 4.07 -18.87
CA ALA A 99 -3.31 4.37 -19.60
C ALA A 99 -4.55 3.92 -18.81
N LEU A 100 -4.53 2.72 -18.22
CA LEU A 100 -5.59 2.20 -17.38
C LEU A 100 -5.84 3.07 -16.15
N LYS A 101 -4.78 3.44 -15.43
CA LYS A 101 -4.86 4.39 -14.32
C LYS A 101 -5.49 5.71 -14.77
N ARG A 102 -5.07 6.24 -15.93
CA ARG A 102 -5.61 7.48 -16.48
C ARG A 102 -7.12 7.41 -16.73
N LEU A 103 -7.61 6.28 -17.22
CA LEU A 103 -9.04 6.02 -17.41
C LEU A 103 -9.80 5.88 -16.09
N LEU A 104 -9.19 5.34 -15.03
CA LEU A 104 -9.84 5.27 -13.72
C LEU A 104 -9.96 6.65 -13.03
N MET A 105 -8.97 7.52 -13.25
CA MET A 105 -8.86 8.85 -12.64
C MET A 105 -9.85 9.91 -13.17
N ASN A 106 -10.58 9.66 -14.26
CA ASN A 106 -11.57 10.63 -14.73
C ASN A 106 -12.78 10.71 -13.77
N ASP A 107 -13.67 11.68 -13.97
CA ASP A 107 -14.83 11.87 -13.08
C ASP A 107 -16.01 10.91 -13.37
N LEU A 108 -15.91 10.09 -14.42
CA LEU A 108 -16.97 9.18 -14.83
C LEU A 108 -16.94 7.90 -14.01
N HIS A 109 -18.12 7.36 -13.72
CA HIS A 109 -18.24 6.08 -13.05
C HIS A 109 -18.40 4.95 -14.07
N VAL A 110 -17.36 4.13 -14.22
CA VAL A 110 -17.35 2.99 -15.14
C VAL A 110 -18.32 1.90 -14.66
N GLY A 111 -18.95 1.18 -15.60
CA GLY A 111 -19.86 0.08 -15.27
C GLY A 111 -19.20 -1.05 -14.47
N SER A 112 -19.94 -1.64 -13.52
CA SER A 112 -19.44 -2.66 -12.59
C SER A 112 -18.75 -3.84 -13.30
N ASN A 113 -19.32 -4.33 -14.42
CA ASN A 113 -18.75 -5.42 -15.21
C ASN A 113 -17.33 -5.13 -15.73
N TYR A 114 -17.05 -3.88 -16.10
CA TYR A 114 -15.71 -3.47 -16.54
C TYR A 114 -14.74 -3.41 -15.37
N ILE A 115 -15.18 -2.93 -14.20
CA ILE A 115 -14.36 -2.92 -12.98
C ILE A 115 -14.06 -4.35 -12.49
N GLN A 116 -15.03 -5.26 -12.52
CA GLN A 116 -14.80 -6.67 -12.21
C GLN A 116 -13.72 -7.29 -13.12
N LEU A 117 -13.89 -7.11 -14.43
CA LEU A 117 -12.93 -7.60 -15.43
C LEU A 117 -11.54 -6.98 -15.23
N PHE A 118 -11.48 -5.68 -14.92
CA PHE A 118 -10.26 -4.96 -14.64
C PHE A 118 -9.51 -5.58 -13.46
N VAL A 119 -10.19 -5.75 -12.32
CA VAL A 119 -9.62 -6.32 -11.10
C VAL A 119 -9.13 -7.74 -11.34
N ASP A 120 -9.94 -8.55 -12.01
CA ASP A 120 -9.61 -9.93 -12.36
C ASP A 120 -8.38 -10.04 -13.25
N ILE A 121 -8.22 -9.17 -14.25
CA ILE A 121 -7.06 -9.24 -15.16
C ILE A 121 -5.79 -8.78 -14.44
N LEU A 122 -5.86 -7.69 -13.67
CA LEU A 122 -4.67 -7.09 -13.08
C LEU A 122 -4.15 -7.87 -11.87
N PHE A 123 -5.04 -8.41 -11.03
CA PHE A 123 -4.63 -8.93 -9.71
C PHE A 123 -4.79 -10.44 -9.53
N ARG A 124 -5.41 -11.17 -10.47
CA ARG A 124 -5.55 -12.63 -10.37
C ARG A 124 -4.25 -13.40 -10.56
N ARG A 125 -3.37 -12.94 -11.45
CA ARG A 125 -2.33 -13.78 -12.06
C ARG A 125 -1.02 -13.87 -11.28
N GLY A 126 -0.86 -13.17 -10.17
CA GLY A 126 0.31 -13.31 -9.31
C GLY A 126 0.58 -12.09 -8.45
N GLN A 127 1.61 -12.24 -7.62
CA GLN A 127 2.12 -11.19 -6.74
C GLN A 127 2.66 -10.01 -7.56
N VAL A 128 2.19 -8.80 -7.25
CA VAL A 128 2.66 -7.54 -7.87
C VAL A 128 4.18 -7.40 -7.75
N GLN A 129 4.76 -7.99 -6.70
CA GLN A 129 6.17 -8.02 -6.32
C GLN A 129 7.10 -8.55 -7.41
N ILE A 130 6.60 -9.39 -8.33
CA ILE A 130 7.39 -9.89 -9.46
C ILE A 130 7.68 -8.80 -10.51
N CYS A 131 6.89 -7.73 -10.52
CA CYS A 131 7.01 -6.65 -11.49
C CYS A 131 8.19 -5.73 -11.12
N ALA A 132 8.70 -4.98 -12.09
CA ALA A 132 9.66 -3.93 -11.82
C ALA A 132 9.02 -2.79 -11.00
N GLN A 133 9.86 -2.04 -10.29
CA GLN A 133 9.45 -1.09 -9.24
C GLN A 133 8.46 -0.01 -9.74
N LYS A 134 8.67 0.52 -10.94
CA LYS A 134 7.78 1.54 -11.52
C LYS A 134 6.38 0.99 -11.86
N GLU A 135 6.29 -0.27 -12.26
CA GLU A 135 5.01 -0.95 -12.50
C GLU A 135 4.30 -1.23 -11.18
N ARG A 136 5.01 -1.72 -10.16
CA ARG A 136 4.44 -1.92 -8.81
C ARG A 136 3.85 -0.63 -8.25
N PHE A 137 4.58 0.48 -8.39
CA PHE A 137 4.10 1.79 -8.01
C PHE A 137 2.76 2.15 -8.70
N LEU A 138 2.62 1.85 -10.00
CA LEU A 138 1.36 2.05 -10.72
C LEU A 138 0.24 1.11 -10.24
N PHE A 139 0.54 -0.16 -9.95
CA PHE A 139 -0.43 -1.09 -9.39
C PHE A 139 -1.03 -0.58 -8.07
N TYR A 140 -0.19 -0.11 -7.14
CA TYR A 140 -0.68 0.41 -5.86
C TYR A 140 -1.48 1.72 -6.05
N GLN A 141 -1.05 2.61 -6.96
CA GLN A 141 -1.86 3.80 -7.28
C GLN A 141 -3.21 3.45 -7.92
N ILE A 142 -3.26 2.40 -8.75
CA ILE A 142 -4.52 1.89 -9.30
C ILE A 142 -5.38 1.30 -8.18
N LEU A 143 -4.79 0.56 -7.26
CA LEU A 143 -5.46 -0.04 -6.11
C LEU A 143 -6.10 1.04 -5.21
N ASP A 144 -5.37 2.12 -4.91
CA ASP A 144 -5.89 3.26 -4.15
C ASP A 144 -7.12 3.90 -4.81
N ILE A 145 -7.09 4.07 -6.15
CA ILE A 145 -8.23 4.61 -6.90
C ILE A 145 -9.41 3.64 -6.83
N LEU A 146 -9.17 2.34 -7.01
CA LEU A 146 -10.20 1.32 -6.94
C LEU A 146 -10.86 1.28 -5.56
N LEU A 147 -10.06 1.29 -4.49
CA LEU A 147 -10.56 1.35 -3.12
C LEU A 147 -11.40 2.62 -2.90
N SER A 148 -10.87 3.78 -3.28
CA SER A 148 -11.55 5.07 -3.02
C SER A 148 -12.84 5.25 -3.81
N LYS A 149 -12.82 4.91 -5.11
CA LYS A 149 -13.90 5.25 -6.05
C LYS A 149 -14.84 4.08 -6.36
N TYR A 150 -14.35 2.85 -6.29
CA TYR A 150 -15.07 1.65 -6.73
C TYR A 150 -15.23 0.62 -5.61
N SER A 151 -15.20 1.05 -4.35
CA SER A 151 -15.34 0.17 -3.18
C SER A 151 -16.59 -0.72 -3.25
N LYS A 152 -17.69 -0.21 -3.78
CA LYS A 152 -18.92 -0.97 -3.97
C LYS A 152 -18.72 -2.14 -4.93
N GLU A 153 -18.10 -1.91 -6.07
CA GLU A 153 -17.77 -2.96 -7.04
C GLU A 153 -16.79 -3.96 -6.45
N LEU A 154 -15.76 -3.49 -5.73
CA LEU A 154 -14.82 -4.37 -5.05
C LEU A 154 -15.52 -5.27 -4.03
N SER A 155 -16.54 -4.76 -3.31
CA SER A 155 -17.30 -5.56 -2.34
C SER A 155 -18.10 -6.71 -2.96
N THR A 156 -18.45 -6.61 -4.25
CA THR A 156 -19.18 -7.68 -4.94
C THR A 156 -18.26 -8.71 -5.58
N ASN A 157 -16.94 -8.46 -5.59
CA ASN A 157 -15.96 -9.41 -6.12
C ASN A 157 -15.54 -10.38 -5.00
N THR A 158 -15.89 -11.66 -5.16
CA THR A 158 -15.63 -12.70 -4.15
C THR A 158 -14.14 -13.04 -3.97
N HIS A 159 -13.28 -12.67 -4.93
CA HIS A 159 -11.85 -12.93 -4.89
C HIS A 159 -11.01 -11.73 -4.47
N PHE A 160 -11.62 -10.54 -4.38
CA PHE A 160 -10.88 -9.30 -4.19
C PHE A 160 -10.02 -9.30 -2.92
N VAL A 161 -10.49 -9.90 -1.82
CA VAL A 161 -9.69 -10.01 -0.58
C VAL A 161 -8.38 -10.76 -0.82
N SER A 162 -8.45 -11.93 -1.48
CA SER A 162 -7.26 -12.72 -1.81
C SER A 162 -6.32 -11.98 -2.75
N TYR A 163 -6.89 -11.24 -3.72
CA TYR A 163 -6.13 -10.40 -4.64
C TYR A 163 -5.45 -9.24 -3.91
N PHE A 164 -6.16 -8.60 -2.98
CA PHE A 164 -5.65 -7.50 -2.18
C PHE A 164 -4.45 -7.95 -1.35
N ILE A 165 -4.62 -8.99 -0.52
CA ILE A 165 -3.55 -9.56 0.30
C ILE A 165 -2.34 -9.90 -0.57
N SER A 166 -2.53 -10.71 -1.62
CA SER A 166 -1.45 -11.11 -2.52
C SER A 166 -0.78 -9.92 -3.22
N SER A 167 -1.47 -8.80 -3.43
CA SER A 167 -0.92 -7.63 -4.09
C SER A 167 -0.02 -6.83 -3.17
N ILE A 168 -0.31 -6.78 -1.87
CA ILE A 168 0.41 -5.95 -0.91
C ILE A 168 1.49 -6.70 -0.12
N SER A 169 1.47 -8.05 -0.09
CA SER A 169 2.44 -8.87 0.63
C SER A 169 3.86 -8.77 0.07
N GLY A 170 4.84 -8.44 0.92
CA GLY A 170 6.25 -8.59 0.59
C GLY A 170 6.84 -7.50 -0.32
N GLU A 171 6.23 -6.32 -0.38
CA GLU A 171 6.86 -5.14 -0.97
C GLU A 171 8.12 -4.75 -0.18
N ARG A 172 9.17 -4.31 -0.88
CA ARG A 172 10.48 -3.97 -0.29
C ARG A 172 10.96 -2.56 -0.66
N ASP A 173 10.44 -1.99 -1.74
CA ASP A 173 10.82 -0.63 -2.14
C ASP A 173 10.05 0.38 -1.27
N PRO A 174 10.73 1.30 -0.57
CA PRO A 174 10.07 2.23 0.35
C PRO A 174 9.05 3.13 -0.33
N ARG A 175 9.22 3.46 -1.63
CA ARG A 175 8.26 4.28 -2.39
C ARG A 175 6.96 3.54 -2.65
N CYS A 176 7.06 2.24 -2.84
CA CYS A 176 5.91 1.36 -3.01
C CYS A 176 5.27 0.99 -1.66
N LEU A 177 6.09 0.76 -0.63
CA LEU A 177 5.63 0.36 0.70
C LEU A 177 4.73 1.42 1.36
N ILE A 178 5.01 2.71 1.15
CA ILE A 178 4.10 3.78 1.59
C ILE A 178 2.71 3.65 0.95
N LEU A 179 2.62 3.32 -0.34
CA LEU A 179 1.33 3.12 -0.98
C LEU A 179 0.63 1.86 -0.46
N VAL A 180 1.39 0.79 -0.15
CA VAL A 180 0.85 -0.40 0.52
C VAL A 180 0.20 -0.03 1.85
N PHE A 181 0.87 0.74 2.70
CA PHE A 181 0.29 1.19 3.98
C PHE A 181 -0.96 2.06 3.79
N VAL A 182 -0.94 2.96 2.82
CA VAL A 182 -2.12 3.79 2.48
C VAL A 182 -3.29 2.92 2.01
N SER A 183 -3.05 1.99 1.06
CA SER A 183 -4.06 1.06 0.56
C SER A 183 -4.64 0.19 1.69
N PHE A 184 -3.80 -0.23 2.65
CA PHE A 184 -4.22 -1.02 3.81
C PHE A 184 -5.16 -0.25 4.73
N VAL A 185 -4.76 0.95 5.14
CA VAL A 185 -5.60 1.82 5.98
C VAL A 185 -6.90 2.19 5.26
N LEU A 186 -6.84 2.46 3.96
CA LEU A 186 -8.01 2.78 3.16
C LEU A 186 -8.98 1.60 3.09
N SER A 187 -8.50 0.37 2.87
CA SER A 187 -9.35 -0.82 2.79
C SER A 187 -10.05 -1.12 4.13
N ALA A 188 -9.36 -0.92 5.25
CA ALA A 188 -9.93 -1.03 6.60
C ALA A 188 -11.04 0.00 6.84
N ASN A 189 -10.79 1.27 6.54
CA ASN A 189 -11.77 2.34 6.72
C ASN A 189 -13.02 2.14 5.85
N ILE A 190 -12.86 1.65 4.62
CA ILE A 190 -13.99 1.33 3.74
C ILE A 190 -14.82 0.19 4.33
N SER A 191 -14.19 -0.81 4.94
CA SER A 191 -14.87 -1.91 5.62
C SER A 191 -15.81 -1.41 6.71
N ALA A 192 -15.42 -0.35 7.44
CA ALA A 192 -16.27 0.28 8.46
C ALA A 192 -17.46 1.07 7.88
N LEU A 193 -17.32 1.65 6.68
CA LEU A 193 -18.31 2.57 6.08
C LEU A 193 -19.33 1.88 5.18
N VAL A 194 -18.92 0.85 4.44
CA VAL A 194 -19.74 0.19 3.44
C VAL A 194 -20.30 -1.10 4.02
N ARG A 195 -21.60 -1.14 4.34
CA ARG A 195 -22.27 -2.37 4.82
C ARG A 195 -22.03 -3.50 3.82
N ASN A 196 -21.39 -4.57 4.28
CA ASN A 196 -21.00 -5.76 3.52
C ASN A 196 -19.77 -5.60 2.59
N PHE A 197 -18.95 -4.55 2.71
CA PHE A 197 -17.60 -4.53 2.11
C PHE A 197 -16.77 -5.65 2.71
N PRO A 198 -16.26 -6.56 1.86
CA PRO A 198 -16.42 -8.01 1.99
C PRO A 198 -16.55 -8.47 3.45
N ARG A 199 -17.76 -8.27 3.98
CA ARG A 199 -18.29 -8.65 5.31
C ARG A 199 -17.33 -8.77 6.51
N ASN A 200 -16.34 -7.87 6.59
CA ASN A 200 -15.20 -7.80 7.51
C ASN A 200 -13.96 -8.55 7.00
N LEU A 201 -13.28 -7.89 6.06
CA LEU A 201 -11.91 -8.22 5.62
C LEU A 201 -11.03 -8.59 6.82
N PHE A 202 -11.20 -7.88 7.94
CA PHE A 202 -10.48 -8.09 9.18
C PHE A 202 -11.02 -9.28 10.00
N ASP A 203 -12.33 -9.49 10.17
CA ASP A 203 -12.83 -10.65 10.96
C ASP A 203 -12.35 -12.02 10.47
N VAL A 204 -12.30 -12.25 9.15
CA VAL A 204 -11.96 -13.57 8.60
C VAL A 204 -10.47 -13.70 8.33
N HIS A 205 -9.82 -12.61 7.91
CA HIS A 205 -8.43 -12.61 7.49
C HIS A 205 -7.52 -11.79 8.42
N ALA A 206 -7.93 -11.54 9.67
CA ALA A 206 -7.16 -10.71 10.60
C ALA A 206 -5.71 -11.17 10.70
N SER A 207 -5.48 -12.47 10.92
CA SER A 207 -4.14 -13.04 11.01
C SER A 207 -3.34 -12.84 9.71
N ASP A 208 -3.92 -13.17 8.55
CA ASP A 208 -3.23 -13.04 7.26
C ASP A 208 -2.86 -11.58 6.97
N LEU A 209 -3.77 -10.64 7.26
CA LEU A 209 -3.56 -9.20 7.06
C LEU A 209 -2.57 -8.62 8.07
N PHE A 210 -2.62 -9.10 9.32
CA PHE A 210 -1.67 -8.73 10.35
C PHE A 210 -0.25 -9.14 9.93
N ASP A 211 -0.07 -10.38 9.48
CA ASP A 211 1.23 -10.91 9.06
C ASP A 211 1.84 -10.10 7.90
N VAL A 212 1.00 -9.61 6.97
CA VAL A 212 1.46 -8.75 5.88
C VAL A 212 2.15 -7.50 6.43
N VAL A 213 1.62 -6.88 7.47
CA VAL A 213 2.13 -5.61 8.00
C VAL A 213 3.18 -5.82 9.09
N ALA A 214 2.96 -6.78 9.98
CA ALA A 214 3.81 -7.07 11.13
C ALA A 214 5.23 -7.45 10.72
N CYS A 215 5.41 -8.07 9.55
CA CYS A 215 6.73 -8.40 9.02
C CYS A 215 7.63 -7.18 8.75
N TYR A 216 7.07 -5.97 8.69
CA TYR A 216 7.82 -4.73 8.54
C TYR A 216 8.20 -4.07 9.86
N TYR A 217 7.74 -4.57 11.01
CA TYR A 217 7.96 -3.95 12.31
C TYR A 217 8.99 -4.71 13.16
N PRO A 218 10.01 -4.03 13.74
CA PRO A 218 10.34 -2.61 13.58
C PRO A 218 10.96 -2.33 12.21
N ILE A 219 10.76 -1.12 11.68
CA ILE A 219 11.26 -0.74 10.35
C ILE A 219 12.79 -0.60 10.38
N GLU A 220 13.48 -1.51 9.70
CA GLU A 220 14.90 -1.39 9.39
C GLU A 220 15.09 -0.57 8.12
N PHE A 221 15.46 0.71 8.27
CA PHE A 221 15.67 1.60 7.14
C PHE A 221 17.12 2.04 7.03
N ASN A 222 17.82 1.54 6.00
CA ASN A 222 19.20 1.92 5.74
C ASN A 222 19.26 2.91 4.56
N HIS A 223 19.62 4.16 4.85
CA HIS A 223 19.73 5.25 3.86
C HIS A 223 20.87 5.10 2.84
N ASN A 224 21.50 3.94 2.72
CA ASN A 224 22.71 3.70 1.92
C ASN A 224 22.55 3.84 0.39
N SER A 225 21.38 4.20 -0.13
CA SER A 225 21.21 4.47 -1.55
C SER A 225 21.69 5.88 -1.90
N LYS A 226 22.53 5.98 -2.94
CA LYS A 226 22.96 7.26 -3.58
C LYS A 226 21.80 8.14 -4.08
N GLU A 227 20.57 7.63 -4.05
CA GLU A 227 19.34 8.36 -4.32
C GLU A 227 18.83 9.02 -3.04
N ARG A 228 18.79 10.36 -2.99
CA ARG A 228 18.03 11.09 -1.98
C ARG A 228 16.55 10.84 -2.27
N THR A 229 15.94 9.93 -1.53
CA THR A 229 14.48 9.81 -1.53
C THR A 229 13.91 10.79 -0.49
N GLU A 230 12.73 11.35 -0.75
CA GLU A 230 11.99 12.17 0.24
C GLU A 230 11.39 11.31 1.37
N ILE A 231 11.56 9.98 1.31
CA ILE A 231 10.97 9.02 2.24
C ILE A 231 11.91 8.83 3.42
N THR A 232 11.42 9.13 4.62
CA THR A 232 12.16 8.98 5.86
C THR A 232 11.77 7.70 6.60
N LYS A 233 12.63 7.24 7.52
CA LYS A 233 12.32 6.10 8.40
C LYS A 233 11.02 6.36 9.18
N GLU A 234 10.86 7.58 9.71
CA GLU A 234 9.71 7.97 10.53
C GLU A 234 8.41 7.87 9.74
N LEU A 235 8.43 8.22 8.46
CA LEU A 235 7.26 8.09 7.59
C LEU A 235 6.85 6.62 7.40
N LEU A 236 7.83 5.73 7.22
CA LEU A 236 7.58 4.28 7.11
C LEU A 236 7.09 3.68 8.42
N VAL A 237 7.72 4.05 9.55
CA VAL A 237 7.29 3.62 10.89
C VAL A 237 5.86 4.06 11.15
N SER A 238 5.55 5.34 10.94
CA SER A 238 4.20 5.86 11.14
C SER A 238 3.17 5.17 10.24
N GLY A 239 3.51 4.86 8.98
CA GLY A 239 2.63 4.12 8.07
C GLY A 239 2.38 2.69 8.54
N CYS A 240 3.43 1.99 8.95
CA CYS A 240 3.35 0.62 9.48
C CYS A 240 2.52 0.55 10.77
N GLU A 241 2.81 1.40 11.75
CA GLU A 241 2.06 1.47 13.01
C GLU A 241 0.58 1.83 12.77
N SER A 242 0.29 2.73 11.83
CA SER A 242 -1.10 3.08 11.49
C SER A 242 -1.87 1.87 10.95
N CYS A 243 -1.20 0.97 10.23
CA CYS A 243 -1.81 -0.27 9.76
C CYS A 243 -2.00 -1.28 10.90
N LEU A 244 -1.02 -1.42 11.80
CA LEU A 244 -1.11 -2.33 12.95
C LEU A 244 -2.20 -1.90 13.96
N LEU A 245 -2.51 -0.61 14.04
CA LEU A 245 -3.49 -0.04 14.97
C LEU A 245 -4.87 0.18 14.34
N ILE A 246 -5.11 -0.26 13.11
CA ILE A 246 -6.30 0.16 12.35
C ILE A 246 -7.61 -0.52 12.79
N ASP A 247 -7.53 -1.70 13.40
CA ASP A 247 -8.68 -2.54 13.73
C ASP A 247 -8.50 -3.23 15.09
N GLU A 248 -9.57 -3.32 15.89
CA GLU A 248 -9.53 -3.92 17.24
C GLU A 248 -9.20 -5.42 17.20
N GLU A 249 -9.54 -6.13 16.11
CA GLU A 249 -9.17 -7.53 15.93
C GLU A 249 -7.65 -7.73 15.87
N PHE A 250 -6.87 -6.66 15.66
CA PHE A 250 -5.41 -6.71 15.70
C PHE A 250 -4.83 -6.65 17.12
N ALA A 251 -5.60 -6.22 18.10
CA ALA A 251 -5.13 -6.02 19.47
C ALA A 251 -4.35 -7.22 20.06
N PRO A 252 -4.85 -8.48 20.05
CA PRO A 252 -4.09 -9.61 20.60
C PRO A 252 -2.76 -9.81 19.88
N PHE A 253 -2.75 -9.71 18.55
CA PHE A 253 -1.53 -9.89 17.74
C PHE A 253 -0.53 -8.75 17.95
N VAL A 254 -0.99 -7.50 18.10
CA VAL A 254 -0.13 -6.35 18.38
C VAL A 254 0.54 -6.48 19.75
N PHE A 255 -0.19 -6.86 20.79
CA PHE A 255 0.41 -7.02 22.12
C PHE A 255 1.40 -8.19 22.15
N GLU A 256 1.10 -9.30 21.47
CA GLU A 256 2.05 -10.41 21.30
C GLU A 256 3.32 -9.97 20.55
N LEU A 257 3.17 -9.24 19.44
CA LEU A 257 4.29 -8.65 18.69
C LEU A 257 5.15 -7.76 19.60
N ILE A 258 4.54 -6.86 20.37
CA ILE A 258 5.27 -5.97 21.28
C ILE A 258 6.08 -6.77 22.31
N VAL A 259 5.49 -7.80 22.91
CA VAL A 259 6.18 -8.68 23.86
C VAL A 259 7.38 -9.34 23.20
N GLU A 260 7.20 -9.91 22.01
CA GLU A 260 8.28 -10.53 21.24
C GLU A 260 9.42 -9.53 21.02
N LYS A 261 9.11 -8.33 20.51
CA LYS A 261 10.14 -7.33 20.18
C LYS A 261 10.83 -6.73 21.40
N LEU A 262 10.17 -6.60 22.55
CA LEU A 262 10.82 -6.15 23.79
C LEU A 262 11.76 -7.20 24.39
N THR A 263 11.37 -8.47 24.30
CA THR A 263 12.10 -9.60 24.91
C THR A 263 13.22 -10.15 24.03
N ASP A 264 13.18 -9.88 22.73
CA ASP A 264 14.24 -10.25 21.79
C ASP A 264 15.58 -9.57 22.16
N VAL A 265 16.61 -10.38 22.33
CA VAL A 265 17.95 -9.96 22.74
C VAL A 265 18.79 -9.39 21.59
N GLU A 266 18.39 -9.64 20.35
CA GLU A 266 19.11 -9.17 19.15
C GLU A 266 18.79 -7.69 18.84
N TYR A 267 17.64 -7.18 19.29
CA TYR A 267 17.29 -5.78 19.07
C TYR A 267 18.11 -4.80 19.91
N SER A 268 18.54 -3.73 19.24
CA SER A 268 19.22 -2.60 19.85
C SER A 268 18.35 -1.89 20.89
N MET A 269 18.99 -1.18 21.84
CA MET A 269 18.24 -0.39 22.82
C MET A 269 17.37 0.69 22.17
N ASP A 270 17.83 1.33 21.08
CA ASP A 270 17.03 2.32 20.34
C ASP A 270 15.77 1.68 19.74
N THR A 271 15.90 0.48 19.17
CA THR A 271 14.75 -0.30 18.67
C THR A 271 13.78 -0.62 19.80
N LYS A 272 14.27 -1.06 20.96
CA LYS A 272 13.40 -1.36 22.12
C LYS A 272 12.69 -0.12 22.65
N LEU A 273 13.34 1.05 22.62
CA LEU A 273 12.71 2.32 22.93
C LEU A 273 11.63 2.69 21.90
N GLU A 274 11.84 2.44 20.61
CA GLU A 274 10.80 2.60 19.58
C GLU A 274 9.59 1.68 19.86
N VAL A 275 9.81 0.44 20.28
CA VAL A 275 8.74 -0.49 20.67
C VAL A 275 7.98 -0.01 21.91
N CYS A 276 8.67 0.57 22.90
CA CYS A 276 8.00 1.21 24.05
C CYS A 276 7.08 2.36 23.60
N SER A 277 7.54 3.22 22.69
CA SER A 277 6.71 4.29 22.11
C SER A 277 5.49 3.72 21.37
N PHE A 278 5.64 2.60 20.67
CA PHE A 278 4.53 1.93 20.00
C PHE A 278 3.54 1.30 20.99
N LEU A 279 4.00 0.70 22.08
CA LEU A 279 3.15 0.21 23.17
C LEU A 279 2.30 1.34 23.77
N ALA A 280 2.88 2.53 23.95
CA ALA A 280 2.12 3.69 24.40
C ALA A 280 0.97 4.01 23.46
N LYS A 281 1.22 4.04 22.14
CA LYS A 281 0.18 4.25 21.10
C LYS A 281 -0.88 3.15 21.13
N ALA A 282 -0.48 1.87 21.18
CA ALA A 282 -1.39 0.74 21.22
C ALA A 282 -2.36 0.81 22.40
N CYS A 283 -1.88 1.20 23.59
CA CYS A 283 -2.71 1.38 24.79
C CYS A 283 -3.73 2.53 24.67
N THR A 284 -3.55 3.47 23.75
CA THR A 284 -4.54 4.55 23.50
C THR A 284 -5.61 4.17 22.48
N VAL A 285 -5.38 3.09 21.71
CA VAL A 285 -6.26 2.64 20.64
C VAL A 285 -7.08 1.43 21.08
N PHE A 286 -6.42 0.42 21.64
CA PHE A 286 -7.06 -0.86 21.95
C PHE A 286 -7.68 -0.93 23.35
N SER A 287 -8.64 -1.83 23.50
CA SER A 287 -9.30 -2.05 24.78
C SER A 287 -8.35 -2.63 25.85
N CYS A 288 -8.58 -2.21 27.10
CA CYS A 288 -7.83 -2.69 28.26
C CYS A 288 -7.89 -4.22 28.48
N TYR A 289 -8.95 -4.88 27.99
CA TYR A 289 -9.13 -6.33 28.16
C TYR A 289 -8.06 -7.12 27.43
N GLN A 290 -7.67 -6.67 26.23
CA GLN A 290 -6.60 -7.29 25.47
C GLN A 290 -5.24 -7.04 26.13
N LEU A 291 -5.01 -5.81 26.61
CA LEU A 291 -3.81 -5.48 27.39
C LEU A 291 -3.62 -6.40 28.61
N LEU A 292 -4.69 -6.70 29.35
CA LEU A 292 -4.65 -7.54 30.55
C LEU A 292 -4.14 -8.95 30.27
N ASN A 293 -4.40 -9.50 29.07
CA ASN A 293 -3.92 -10.83 28.69
C ASN A 293 -2.38 -10.90 28.57
N HIS A 294 -1.72 -9.75 28.36
CA HIS A 294 -0.28 -9.65 28.11
C HIS A 294 0.48 -8.86 29.19
N ILE A 295 -0.20 -8.36 30.22
CA ILE A 295 0.34 -7.37 31.16
C ILE A 295 1.62 -7.81 31.87
N ASP A 296 1.69 -9.07 32.33
CA ASP A 296 2.85 -9.59 33.06
C ASP A 296 4.09 -9.66 32.15
N GLN A 297 3.90 -10.09 30.90
CA GLN A 297 4.95 -10.19 29.90
C GLN A 297 5.44 -8.81 29.45
N LEU A 298 4.50 -7.87 29.25
CA LEU A 298 4.83 -6.47 28.94
C LEU A 298 5.63 -5.83 30.08
N CYS A 299 5.24 -6.04 31.34
CA CYS A 299 5.98 -5.54 32.49
C CYS A 299 7.39 -6.14 32.57
N ALA A 300 7.52 -7.45 32.34
CA ALA A 300 8.82 -8.11 32.30
C ALA A 300 9.71 -7.57 31.18
N GLY A 301 9.13 -7.35 29.99
CA GLY A 301 9.81 -6.74 28.84
C GLY A 301 10.33 -5.33 29.17
N ILE A 302 9.46 -4.44 29.65
CA ILE A 302 9.83 -3.08 30.05
C ILE A 302 10.93 -3.08 31.12
N ARG A 303 10.79 -3.92 32.15
CA ARG A 303 11.79 -4.06 33.21
C ARG A 303 13.14 -4.51 32.65
N SER A 304 13.16 -5.44 31.69
CA SER A 304 14.38 -5.85 30.99
C SER A 304 15.03 -4.68 30.24
N VAL A 305 14.25 -3.84 29.56
CA VAL A 305 14.77 -2.62 28.90
C VAL A 305 15.41 -1.68 29.92
N LEU A 306 14.72 -1.40 31.04
CA LEU A 306 15.22 -0.53 32.10
C LEU A 306 16.56 -1.00 32.68
N PHE A 307 16.70 -2.29 33.00
CA PHE A 307 17.93 -2.83 33.58
C PHE A 307 19.13 -2.84 32.62
N ASN A 308 18.87 -2.82 31.31
CA ASN A 308 19.91 -2.82 30.28
C ASN A 308 20.23 -1.41 29.75
N LEU A 309 19.72 -0.35 30.39
CA LEU A 309 20.07 1.02 30.01
C LEU A 309 21.57 1.30 30.21
N PRO A 310 22.20 2.11 29.34
CA PRO A 310 23.60 2.48 29.51
C PRO A 310 23.81 3.25 30.82
N LYS A 311 24.75 2.78 31.65
CA LYS A 311 25.15 3.36 32.96
C LYS A 311 25.63 4.82 32.93
N SER A 312 25.73 5.44 31.75
CA SER A 312 26.10 6.86 31.57
C SER A 312 24.92 7.81 31.75
N THR A 313 23.69 7.29 31.86
CA THR A 313 22.52 8.07 32.26
C THR A 313 22.51 8.17 33.79
N HIS A 314 22.17 9.35 34.34
CA HIS A 314 21.99 9.52 35.77
C HIS A 314 21.11 8.37 36.32
N ASP A 315 21.45 7.81 37.49
CA ASP A 315 20.81 6.59 38.02
C ASP A 315 19.26 6.68 38.12
N ASP A 316 18.68 7.88 38.09
CA ASP A 316 17.23 8.15 38.14
C ASP A 316 16.58 8.48 36.78
N TYR A 317 17.32 8.44 35.67
CA TYR A 317 16.78 8.84 34.35
C TYR A 317 16.03 7.69 33.67
N ILE A 318 14.71 7.86 33.54
CA ILE A 318 13.86 6.98 32.73
C ILE A 318 13.64 7.62 31.35
N PRO A 319 14.03 6.96 30.25
CA PRO A 319 13.74 7.42 28.90
C PRO A 319 12.25 7.70 28.67
N GLU A 320 11.95 8.79 27.94
CA GLU A 320 10.59 9.22 27.62
C GLU A 320 9.71 8.10 27.01
N PRO A 321 10.20 7.25 26.09
CA PRO A 321 9.42 6.14 25.55
C PRO A 321 8.93 5.14 26.59
N ILE A 322 9.77 4.84 27.59
CA ILE A 322 9.42 3.91 28.68
C ILE A 322 8.37 4.56 29.59
N SER A 323 8.59 5.82 29.95
CA SER A 323 7.65 6.58 30.78
C SER A 323 6.27 6.70 30.12
N ALA A 324 6.25 6.96 28.80
CA ALA A 324 5.02 7.04 28.00
C ALA A 324 4.28 5.70 27.94
N ALA A 325 5.01 4.59 27.77
CA ALA A 325 4.44 3.24 27.77
C ALA A 325 3.76 2.91 29.10
N ILE A 326 4.49 3.07 30.21
CA ILE A 326 3.98 2.80 31.57
C ILE A 326 2.75 3.67 31.86
N SER A 327 2.84 4.97 31.56
CA SER A 327 1.73 5.92 31.79
C SER A 327 0.49 5.55 30.98
N SER A 328 0.66 5.13 29.73
CA SER A 328 -0.45 4.74 28.85
C SER A 328 -1.08 3.42 29.29
N MET A 329 -0.28 2.43 29.71
CA MET A 329 -0.78 1.18 30.29
C MET A 329 -1.60 1.45 31.56
N LEU A 330 -1.10 2.28 32.48
CA LEU A 330 -1.83 2.64 33.70
C LEU A 330 -3.15 3.35 33.38
N LYS A 331 -3.12 4.30 32.47
CA LYS A 331 -4.32 5.04 32.05
C LYS A 331 -5.38 4.11 31.46
N ALA A 332 -5.00 3.17 30.59
CA ALA A 332 -5.94 2.20 30.00
C ALA A 332 -6.62 1.31 31.06
N LEU A 333 -5.92 0.99 32.14
CA LEU A 333 -6.44 0.16 33.24
C LEU A 333 -7.31 0.96 34.22
N ASP A 334 -6.95 2.22 34.48
CA ASP A 334 -7.74 3.10 35.33
C ASP A 334 -9.09 3.45 34.70
N GLU A 335 -9.12 3.72 33.38
CA GLU A 335 -10.36 4.03 32.63
C GLU A 335 -11.37 2.87 32.64
N SER A 336 -10.93 1.65 32.92
CA SER A 336 -11.78 0.45 32.98
C SER A 336 -12.24 0.08 34.40
N ASN A 337 -11.91 0.87 35.44
CA ASN A 337 -12.15 0.56 36.86
C ASN A 337 -11.56 -0.79 37.32
N ILE A 338 -10.56 -1.31 36.62
CA ILE A 338 -9.95 -2.59 36.96
C ILE A 338 -8.81 -2.33 37.95
N LYS A 339 -9.02 -2.69 39.23
CA LYS A 339 -7.95 -2.68 40.23
C LYS A 339 -6.97 -3.81 39.91
N VAL A 340 -5.89 -3.52 39.20
CA VAL A 340 -4.79 -4.47 39.00
C VAL A 340 -3.79 -4.30 40.16
N PRO A 341 -3.65 -5.27 41.09
CA PRO A 341 -2.70 -5.18 42.20
C PRO A 341 -1.23 -5.26 41.75
N ILE A 342 -0.99 -5.78 40.54
CA ILE A 342 0.31 -6.26 40.07
C ILE A 342 1.22 -5.12 39.58
N LEU A 343 0.68 -4.07 38.94
CA LEU A 343 1.53 -3.01 38.38
C LEU A 343 2.26 -2.17 39.43
N ARG A 344 1.64 -1.92 40.60
CA ARG A 344 2.34 -1.21 41.68
C ARG A 344 3.54 -2.01 42.19
N LEU A 345 3.48 -3.35 42.16
CA LEU A 345 4.56 -4.25 42.58
C LEU A 345 5.61 -4.45 41.47
N CYS A 346 5.23 -4.36 40.19
CA CYS A 346 6.17 -4.48 39.09
C CYS A 346 7.12 -3.28 38.94
N PHE A 347 6.79 -2.12 39.51
CA PHE A 347 7.61 -0.91 39.42
C PHE A 347 7.95 -0.29 40.78
N SER A 348 7.67 -0.98 41.89
CA SER A 348 8.30 -0.62 43.17
C SER A 348 9.69 -1.23 43.23
N GLU A 349 10.66 -0.38 43.58
CA GLU A 349 12.04 -0.74 43.86
C GLU A 349 12.08 -1.77 45.00
N ASP A 350 12.78 -2.89 44.76
CA ASP A 350 13.46 -3.66 45.80
C ASP A 350 14.97 -3.44 45.63
#